data_AF-A0A957K7Q9-F1
#
_entry.id   AF-A0A957K7Q9-F1
#
_cell.length_a   1.000
_cell.length_b   1.000
_cell.length_c   1.000
_cell.angle_alpha   90.00
_cell.angle_beta   90.00
_cell.angle_gamma   90.00
#
_symmetry.space_group_name_H-M   'P 1'
#
loop_
_entity.id
_entity.type
_entity.pdbx_description
1 polymer ?
#
loop_
_entity_poly.entity_id
_entity_poly.type
_entity_poly.pdbx_seq_one_letter_code
_entity_poly.pdbx_strand_id
1 'polypeptide(L)'
;MNASTGLAGKKIIIGISGSIAAYKSAFLVRLFIQAGAQVRVLMTPGATQFITPLTLSTLSKHEVWTDVLNENGWNNHVELGMWGDAFIIAPATANTLAKLASGQSDNVLVATYLSARCPVFVAPAMDVDMWYHPTTQRNVQQLIADRVEIIPAEQGELASGLIGMGRMAEPPHIFEHLRVYFRQNGPLQGKKALVTAGPTYEPIDPVRFIGNHSSGKMGIAIAEALAQAGAATTLILGPSKLAPANPGIQVERVQTAQEMYDAAKAIHAQQDICVLAAAVADYAPAAPSAQKIKKTGDTLALELHKTVDIAASLGA
;
A
#
# COMPACT_ATOMS: atom_id res chain seq x y z
N MET A 1 14.63 4.95 -4.74
CA MET A 1 13.19 5.29 -4.68
C MET A 1 12.53 4.15 -3.95
N ASN A 2 11.98 4.39 -2.75
CA ASN A 2 11.36 3.34 -1.96
C ASN A 2 10.22 2.73 -2.77
N ALA A 3 10.22 1.40 -2.89
CA ALA A 3 9.10 0.70 -3.49
C ALA A 3 7.81 1.16 -2.81
N SER A 4 6.80 1.53 -3.61
CA SER A 4 5.53 1.97 -3.06
C SER A 4 4.98 0.87 -2.15
N THR A 5 4.90 1.19 -0.87
CA THR A 5 4.53 0.28 0.22
C THR A 5 3.02 0.03 0.28
N GLY A 6 2.23 0.61 -0.62
CA GLY A 6 0.77 0.42 -0.68
C GLY A 6 -0.03 1.03 0.49
N LEU A 7 0.65 1.74 1.41
CA LEU A 7 0.06 2.31 2.63
C LEU A 7 0.20 3.84 2.71
N ALA A 8 0.73 4.47 1.67
CA ALA A 8 0.89 5.91 1.61
C ALA A 8 -0.47 6.62 1.75
N GLY A 9 -0.54 7.62 2.64
CA GLY A 9 -1.76 8.38 2.91
C GLY A 9 -2.80 7.67 3.79
N LYS A 10 -2.65 6.38 4.09
CA LYS A 10 -3.58 5.64 4.95
C LYS A 10 -3.52 6.16 6.39
N LYS A 11 -4.67 6.25 7.05
CA LYS A 11 -4.80 6.63 8.46
C LYS A 11 -4.88 5.37 9.31
N ILE A 12 -3.83 5.08 10.07
CA ILE A 12 -3.72 3.85 10.88
C ILE A 12 -3.80 4.21 12.36
N ILE A 13 -4.73 3.60 13.07
CA ILE A 13 -4.81 3.69 14.53
C ILE A 13 -4.08 2.48 15.11
N ILE A 14 -3.16 2.70 16.04
CA ILE A 14 -2.43 1.63 16.75
C ILE A 14 -2.82 1.63 18.21
N GLY A 15 -3.54 0.60 18.64
CA GLY A 15 -3.85 0.32 20.04
C GLY A 15 -2.78 -0.54 20.68
N ILE A 16 -2.28 -0.15 21.85
CA ILE A 16 -1.22 -0.85 22.58
C ILE A 16 -1.75 -1.25 23.94
N SER A 17 -1.74 -2.55 24.23
CA SER A 17 -2.10 -3.10 25.54
C SER A 17 -0.88 -3.44 26.40
N GLY A 18 -1.10 -3.63 27.71
CA GLY A 18 -0.04 -3.87 28.70
C GLY A 18 0.63 -5.24 28.58
N SER A 19 1.55 -5.37 27.62
CA SER A 19 2.37 -6.56 27.39
C SER A 19 3.85 -6.17 27.31
N ILE A 20 4.75 -7.09 27.67
CA ILE A 20 6.19 -6.92 27.43
C ILE A 20 6.50 -6.66 25.96
N ALA A 21 5.65 -7.12 25.03
CA ALA A 21 5.82 -6.85 23.60
C ALA A 21 5.49 -5.40 23.18
N ALA A 22 5.03 -4.53 24.09
CA ALA A 22 4.62 -3.16 23.77
C ALA A 22 5.76 -2.30 23.18
N TYR A 23 7.02 -2.59 23.52
CA TYR A 23 8.16 -1.90 22.90
C TYR A 23 8.24 -2.17 21.38
N LYS A 24 7.75 -3.33 20.91
CA LYS A 24 7.74 -3.68 19.48
C LYS A 24 6.86 -2.73 18.67
N SER A 25 5.83 -2.16 19.30
CA SER A 25 4.92 -1.19 18.67
C SER A 25 5.64 0.08 18.21
N ALA A 26 6.76 0.46 18.82
CA ALA A 26 7.59 1.57 18.35
C ALA A 26 8.16 1.32 16.94
N PHE A 27 8.59 0.09 16.67
CA PHE A 27 9.05 -0.32 15.33
C PHE A 27 7.89 -0.36 14.34
N LEU A 28 6.73 -0.86 14.77
CA LEU A 28 5.53 -0.88 13.95
C LEU A 28 5.09 0.53 13.51
N VAL A 29 5.08 1.49 14.45
CA VAL A 29 4.83 2.92 14.14
C VAL A 29 5.82 3.41 13.08
N ARG A 30 7.12 3.14 13.25
CA ARG A 30 8.14 3.54 12.27
C ARG A 30 7.89 2.95 10.88
N LEU A 31 7.51 1.68 10.78
CA LEU A 31 7.23 1.03 9.49
C LEU A 31 6.08 1.74 8.76
N PHE A 32 4.98 2.05 9.45
CA PHE A 32 3.86 2.78 8.86
C PHE A 32 4.23 4.21 8.46
N ILE A 33 4.97 4.95 9.30
CA ILE A 33 5.44 6.30 8.98
C ILE A 33 6.39 6.31 7.78
N GLN A 34 7.31 5.35 7.70
CA GLN A 34 8.23 5.19 6.55
C GLN A 34 7.49 4.83 5.26
N ALA A 35 6.36 4.13 5.39
CA ALA A 35 5.44 3.82 4.30
C ALA A 35 4.55 4.99 3.89
N GLY A 36 4.66 6.15 4.54
CA GLY A 36 3.87 7.34 4.24
C GLY A 36 2.46 7.33 4.82
N ALA A 37 2.14 6.41 5.73
CA ALA A 37 0.87 6.41 6.46
C ALA A 37 0.86 7.48 7.56
N GLN A 38 -0.32 7.95 7.93
CA GLN A 38 -0.55 8.75 9.15
C GLN A 38 -0.88 7.80 10.30
N VAL A 39 -0.24 7.97 11.45
CA VAL A 39 -0.39 7.05 12.57
C VAL A 39 -0.88 7.81 13.81
N ARG A 40 -1.94 7.30 14.44
CA ARG A 40 -2.38 7.75 15.77
C ARG A 40 -2.31 6.59 16.74
N VAL A 41 -1.88 6.83 17.97
CA VAL A 41 -1.61 5.77 18.93
C VAL A 41 -2.53 5.91 20.15
N LEU A 42 -3.09 4.78 20.56
CA LEU A 42 -3.89 4.60 21.76
C LEU A 42 -3.17 3.64 22.69
N MET A 43 -3.12 3.96 23.98
CA MET A 43 -2.48 3.11 24.97
C MET A 43 -3.46 2.81 26.10
N THR A 44 -3.53 1.55 26.50
CA THR A 44 -4.16 1.22 27.80
C THR A 44 -3.27 1.73 28.95
N PRO A 45 -3.83 1.97 30.16
CA PRO A 45 -3.02 2.31 31.33
C PRO A 45 -1.91 1.28 31.62
N GLY A 46 -2.14 0.00 31.35
CA GLY A 46 -1.10 -1.03 31.51
C GLY A 46 0.04 -0.92 30.49
N ALA A 47 -0.21 -0.39 29.29
CA ALA A 47 0.82 -0.24 28.25
C ALA A 47 1.84 0.85 28.59
N THR A 48 1.41 1.91 29.29
CA THR A 48 2.28 3.05 29.64
C THR A 48 3.38 2.66 30.64
N GLN A 49 3.24 1.50 31.30
CA GLN A 49 4.25 0.93 32.18
C GLN A 49 5.37 0.19 31.43
N PHE A 50 5.16 -0.20 30.16
CA PHE A 50 6.16 -0.92 29.36
C PHE A 50 6.88 -0.02 28.36
N ILE A 51 6.19 0.99 27.83
CA ILE A 51 6.75 1.99 26.91
C ILE A 51 6.10 3.34 27.19
N THR A 52 6.87 4.42 27.13
CA THR A 52 6.34 5.75 27.47
C THR A 52 5.54 6.33 26.29
N PRO A 53 4.43 7.06 26.56
CA PRO A 53 3.71 7.82 25.53
C PRO A 53 4.60 8.82 24.78
N LEU A 54 5.66 9.35 25.42
CA LEU A 54 6.61 10.27 24.79
C LEU A 54 7.35 9.65 23.60
N THR A 55 7.78 8.38 23.73
CA THR A 55 8.45 7.68 22.63
C THR A 55 7.50 7.54 21.43
N LEU A 56 6.26 7.11 21.68
CA LEU A 56 5.29 6.84 20.62
C LEU A 56 4.75 8.13 19.99
N SER A 57 4.59 9.21 20.74
CA SER A 57 4.20 10.52 20.20
C SER A 57 5.28 11.11 19.31
N THR A 58 6.55 10.98 19.70
CA THR A 58 7.68 11.41 18.88
C THR A 58 7.74 10.64 17.55
N LEU A 59 7.55 9.32 17.59
CA LEU A 59 7.60 8.47 16.39
C LEU A 59 6.39 8.67 15.47
N SER A 60 5.19 8.80 16.04
CA SER A 60 3.94 8.99 15.28
C SER A 60 3.75 10.44 14.81
N LYS A 61 4.44 11.41 15.42
CA LYS A 61 4.27 12.86 15.21
C LYS A 61 2.88 13.36 15.64
N HIS A 62 2.21 12.64 16.53
CA HIS A 62 0.90 12.97 17.07
C HIS A 62 0.86 12.72 18.58
N GLU A 63 -0.08 13.35 19.28
CA GLU A 63 -0.35 13.02 20.68
C GLU A 63 -0.78 11.54 20.81
N VAL A 64 -0.41 10.93 21.93
CA VAL A 64 -0.79 9.55 22.27
C VAL A 64 -1.90 9.62 23.32
N TRP A 65 -3.05 9.02 23.04
CA TRP A 65 -4.15 9.02 24.01
C TRP A 65 -4.08 7.80 24.92
N THR A 66 -4.13 8.06 26.22
CA THR A 66 -4.05 7.04 27.28
C THR A 66 -5.36 6.88 28.05
N ASP A 67 -6.25 7.87 27.95
CA ASP A 67 -7.49 7.94 28.72
C ASP A 67 -8.60 8.62 27.89
N VAL A 68 -9.86 8.38 28.23
CA VAL A 68 -11.04 9.00 27.61
C VAL A 68 -11.18 10.46 28.07
N LEU A 69 -10.66 10.78 29.26
CA LEU A 69 -10.63 12.14 29.82
C LEU A 69 -9.17 12.63 29.86
N ASN A 70 -8.93 13.87 29.45
CA ASN A 70 -7.63 14.53 29.67
C ASN A 70 -7.83 15.93 30.30
N GLU A 71 -6.73 16.56 30.68
CA GLU A 71 -6.72 17.90 31.29
C GLU A 71 -7.36 18.99 30.39
N ASN A 72 -7.42 18.74 29.07
CA ASN A 72 -7.97 19.65 28.06
C ASN A 72 -9.43 19.33 27.67
N GLY A 73 -10.05 18.30 28.26
CA GLY A 73 -11.44 17.93 28.02
C GLY A 73 -11.67 16.45 27.69
N TRP A 74 -12.66 16.20 26.83
CA TRP A 74 -13.06 14.85 26.43
C TRP A 74 -12.28 14.41 25.19
N ASN A 75 -11.47 13.35 25.32
CA ASN A 75 -10.91 12.68 24.15
C ASN A 75 -12.03 11.99 23.37
N ASN A 76 -12.32 12.54 22.19
CA ASN A 76 -13.40 12.09 21.33
C ASN A 76 -13.05 10.74 20.64
N HIS A 77 -13.09 9.65 21.40
CA HIS A 77 -12.90 8.28 20.93
C HIS A 77 -13.80 7.93 19.73
N VAL A 78 -14.94 8.63 19.56
CA VAL A 78 -15.82 8.48 18.38
C VAL A 78 -15.16 9.05 17.13
N GLU A 79 -14.66 10.29 17.19
CA GLU A 79 -13.93 10.90 16.07
C GLU A 79 -12.70 10.07 15.70
N LEU A 80 -12.01 9.52 16.71
CA LEU A 80 -10.87 8.63 16.49
C LEU A 80 -11.27 7.35 15.79
N GLY A 81 -12.33 6.68 16.24
CA GLY A 81 -12.85 5.48 15.58
C GLY A 81 -13.28 5.74 14.12
N MET A 82 -13.72 6.97 13.82
CA MET A 82 -14.09 7.40 12.47
C MET A 82 -12.89 7.88 11.62
N TRP A 83 -11.75 8.21 12.23
CA TRP A 83 -10.60 8.77 11.55
C TRP A 83 -9.79 7.71 10.79
N GLY A 84 -9.66 6.50 11.36
CA GLY A 84 -8.79 5.46 10.82
C GLY A 84 -9.37 4.78 9.58
N ASP A 85 -8.51 4.49 8.60
CA ASP A 85 -8.76 3.52 7.52
C ASP A 85 -8.56 2.08 7.99
N ALA A 86 -7.80 1.87 9.08
CA ALA A 86 -7.69 0.61 9.82
C ALA A 86 -7.32 0.87 11.29
N PHE A 87 -7.74 -0.04 12.16
CA PHE A 87 -7.39 -0.03 13.58
C PHE A 87 -6.68 -1.34 13.95
N ILE A 88 -5.39 -1.29 14.28
CA ILE A 88 -4.58 -2.43 14.70
C ILE A 88 -4.31 -2.36 16.21
N ILE A 89 -4.60 -3.44 16.94
CA ILE A 89 -4.27 -3.57 18.36
C ILE A 89 -3.06 -4.52 18.49
N ALA A 90 -1.89 -3.97 18.75
CA ALA A 90 -0.62 -4.67 18.73
C ALA A 90 0.37 -4.08 19.75
N PRO A 91 0.68 -4.80 20.85
CA PRO A 91 0.14 -6.10 21.25
C PRO A 91 -1.31 -6.03 21.73
N ALA A 92 -2.05 -7.13 21.56
CA ALA A 92 -3.32 -7.42 22.21
C ALA A 92 -3.17 -8.50 23.30
N THR A 93 -3.21 -8.12 24.57
CA THR A 93 -3.16 -9.06 25.70
C THR A 93 -4.47 -9.87 25.82
N ALA A 94 -4.42 -11.01 26.52
CA ALA A 94 -5.62 -11.80 26.84
C ALA A 94 -6.73 -10.96 27.49
N ASN A 95 -6.36 -10.03 28.40
CA ASN A 95 -7.30 -9.10 29.02
C ASN A 95 -7.96 -8.17 27.98
N THR A 96 -7.17 -7.61 27.06
CA THR A 96 -7.71 -6.76 26.00
C THR A 96 -8.64 -7.55 25.09
N LEU A 97 -8.24 -8.75 24.66
CA LEU A 97 -9.11 -9.63 23.85
C LEU A 97 -10.43 -9.93 24.54
N ALA A 98 -10.42 -10.20 25.86
CA ALA A 98 -11.64 -10.42 26.62
C ALA A 98 -12.56 -9.19 26.65
N LYS A 99 -11.98 -7.99 26.81
CA LYS A 99 -12.75 -6.73 26.80
C LYS A 99 -13.34 -6.42 25.43
N LEU A 100 -12.58 -6.65 24.35
CA LEU A 100 -13.07 -6.47 22.99
C LEU A 100 -14.23 -7.43 22.69
N ALA A 101 -14.09 -8.71 23.05
CA ALA A 101 -15.11 -9.75 22.79
C ALA A 101 -16.40 -9.56 23.62
N SER A 102 -16.32 -8.93 24.79
CA SER A 102 -17.46 -8.68 25.68
C SER A 102 -18.01 -7.26 25.64
N GLY A 103 -17.35 -6.35 24.92
CA GLY A 103 -17.71 -4.94 24.85
C GLY A 103 -17.45 -4.14 26.14
N GLN A 104 -16.58 -4.61 27.03
CA GLN A 104 -16.25 -3.91 28.28
C GLN A 104 -15.38 -2.67 28.02
N SER A 105 -16.02 -1.53 27.87
CA SER A 105 -15.37 -0.25 27.57
C SER A 105 -14.95 0.51 28.83
N ASP A 106 -13.76 0.19 29.35
CA ASP A 106 -13.19 0.83 30.55
C ASP A 106 -11.91 1.67 30.28
N ASN A 107 -11.52 1.82 29.02
CA ASN A 107 -10.37 2.63 28.62
C ASN A 107 -10.53 3.14 27.17
N VAL A 108 -9.69 4.11 26.78
CA VAL A 108 -9.76 4.78 25.46
C VAL A 108 -9.59 3.84 24.28
N LEU A 109 -8.81 2.77 24.43
CA LEU A 109 -8.58 1.80 23.35
C LEU A 109 -9.86 1.03 23.05
N VAL A 110 -10.52 0.48 24.07
CA VAL A 110 -11.78 -0.27 23.87
C VAL A 110 -12.93 0.67 23.47
N ALA A 111 -12.99 1.87 24.04
CA ALA A 111 -13.98 2.88 23.65
C ALA A 111 -13.85 3.25 22.16
N THR A 112 -12.61 3.42 21.67
CA THR A 112 -12.35 3.69 20.24
C THR A 112 -12.69 2.47 19.38
N TYR A 113 -12.44 1.25 19.87
CA TYR A 113 -12.79 0.02 19.15
C TYR A 113 -14.28 -0.08 18.89
N LEU A 114 -15.11 0.17 19.92
CA LEU A 114 -16.56 0.17 19.78
C LEU A 114 -17.08 1.27 18.85
N SER A 115 -16.29 2.31 18.60
CA SER A 115 -16.62 3.40 17.67
C SER A 115 -15.99 3.23 16.28
N ALA A 116 -15.15 2.22 16.09
CA ALA A 116 -14.41 2.03 14.85
C ALA A 116 -15.35 1.65 13.71
N ARG A 117 -15.25 2.37 12.59
CA ARG A 117 -15.96 2.03 11.34
C ARG A 117 -15.08 1.35 10.31
N CYS A 118 -13.79 1.32 10.58
CA CYS A 118 -12.80 0.67 9.75
C CYS A 118 -12.56 -0.78 10.18
N PRO A 119 -11.91 -1.58 9.33
CA PRO A 119 -11.46 -2.92 9.68
C PRO A 119 -10.56 -2.89 10.90
N VAL A 120 -10.82 -3.80 11.84
CA VAL A 120 -10.05 -3.96 13.08
C VAL A 120 -9.19 -5.21 12.99
N PHE A 121 -7.93 -5.07 13.38
CA PHE A 121 -6.94 -6.12 13.43
C PHE A 121 -6.43 -6.26 14.86
N VAL A 122 -6.15 -7.49 15.31
CA VAL A 122 -5.53 -7.75 16.60
C VAL A 122 -4.30 -8.65 16.43
N ALA A 123 -3.19 -8.29 17.05
CA ALA A 123 -1.97 -9.10 17.12
C ALA A 123 -1.79 -9.59 18.57
N PRO A 124 -2.26 -10.81 18.89
CA PRO A 124 -2.22 -11.33 20.25
C PRO A 124 -0.80 -11.45 20.81
N ALA A 125 -0.65 -11.19 22.11
CA ALA A 125 0.62 -11.33 22.81
C ALA A 125 0.40 -11.78 24.26
N MET A 126 0.77 -13.02 24.59
CA MET A 126 0.64 -13.61 25.92
C MET A 126 1.49 -14.86 26.07
N ASP A 127 1.54 -15.42 27.28
CA ASP A 127 2.22 -16.68 27.55
C ASP A 127 1.52 -17.89 26.89
N VAL A 128 2.21 -19.03 26.79
CA VAL A 128 1.72 -20.26 26.13
C VAL A 128 0.42 -20.73 26.76
N ASP A 129 0.39 -20.84 28.08
CA ASP A 129 -0.79 -21.34 28.80
C ASP A 129 -1.97 -20.38 28.66
N MET A 130 -1.69 -19.07 28.66
CA MET A 130 -2.71 -18.05 28.45
C MET A 130 -3.29 -18.13 27.03
N TRP A 131 -2.47 -18.41 26.02
CA TRP A 131 -2.91 -18.56 24.64
C TRP A 131 -3.85 -19.75 24.50
N TYR A 132 -3.48 -20.92 25.01
CA TYR A 132 -4.30 -22.12 24.91
C TYR A 132 -5.48 -22.18 25.89
N HIS A 133 -5.57 -21.24 26.83
CA HIS A 133 -6.66 -21.23 27.80
C HIS A 133 -8.04 -21.14 27.10
N PRO A 134 -9.05 -21.95 27.52
CA PRO A 134 -10.35 -21.99 26.85
C PRO A 134 -11.09 -20.65 26.79
N THR A 135 -10.87 -19.74 27.74
CA THR A 135 -11.47 -18.39 27.70
C THR A 135 -10.85 -17.54 26.60
N THR A 136 -9.52 -17.57 26.45
CA THR A 136 -8.81 -16.85 25.39
C THR A 136 -9.27 -17.34 24.02
N GLN A 137 -9.32 -18.66 23.84
CA GLN A 137 -9.77 -19.25 22.57
C GLN A 137 -11.23 -18.88 22.26
N ARG A 138 -12.13 -18.91 23.24
CA ARG A 138 -13.52 -18.43 23.04
C ARG A 138 -13.57 -16.96 22.63
N ASN A 139 -12.78 -16.09 23.27
CA ASN A 139 -12.74 -14.68 22.92
C ASN A 139 -12.19 -14.46 21.51
N VAL A 140 -11.13 -15.18 21.11
CA VAL A 140 -10.59 -15.12 19.75
C VAL A 140 -11.64 -15.54 18.73
N GLN A 141 -12.37 -16.63 18.97
CA GLN A 141 -13.44 -17.08 18.08
C GLN A 141 -14.59 -16.08 18.00
N GLN A 142 -14.97 -15.47 19.13
CA GLN A 142 -15.98 -14.41 19.13
C GLN A 142 -15.54 -13.21 18.30
N LEU A 143 -14.30 -12.75 18.46
CA LEU A 143 -13.74 -11.64 17.68
C LEU A 143 -13.71 -11.93 16.18
N ILE A 144 -13.39 -13.17 15.78
CA ILE A 144 -13.50 -13.60 14.38
C ILE A 144 -14.95 -13.52 13.89
N ALA A 145 -15.91 -13.99 14.69
CA ALA A 145 -17.33 -13.89 14.37
C ALA A 145 -17.80 -12.43 14.25
N ASP A 146 -17.21 -11.53 15.04
CA ASP A 146 -17.43 -10.08 15.00
C ASP A 146 -16.66 -9.37 13.86
N ARG A 147 -16.02 -10.14 12.97
CA ARG A 147 -15.23 -9.67 11.81
C ARG A 147 -13.96 -8.89 12.15
N VAL A 148 -13.39 -9.15 13.33
CA VAL A 148 -12.05 -8.69 13.70
C VAL A 148 -11.02 -9.65 13.10
N GLU A 149 -10.04 -9.11 12.36
CA GLU A 149 -8.97 -9.92 11.79
C GLU A 149 -7.89 -10.24 12.84
N ILE A 150 -7.67 -11.54 13.07
CA ILE A 150 -6.64 -12.01 13.98
C ILE A 150 -5.33 -12.19 13.20
N ILE A 151 -4.32 -11.39 13.52
CA ILE A 151 -2.95 -11.60 13.06
C ILE A 151 -2.35 -12.71 13.94
N PRO A 152 -1.97 -13.88 13.38
CA PRO A 152 -1.55 -15.02 14.18
C PRO A 152 -0.38 -14.70 15.10
N ALA A 153 -0.44 -15.20 16.35
CA ALA A 153 0.71 -15.20 17.22
C ALA A 153 1.80 -16.14 16.67
N GLU A 154 3.05 -15.83 16.95
CA GLU A 154 4.21 -16.60 16.53
C GLU A 154 4.70 -17.55 17.63
N GLN A 155 5.45 -18.57 17.21
CA GLN A 155 6.16 -19.46 18.11
C GLN A 155 7.54 -18.90 18.45
N GLY A 156 7.94 -19.00 19.72
CA GLY A 156 9.30 -18.68 20.14
C GLY A 156 9.46 -18.74 21.64
N GLU A 157 10.64 -18.32 22.10
CA GLU A 157 10.91 -18.10 23.53
C GLU A 157 10.08 -16.91 24.05
N LEU A 158 9.50 -17.07 25.23
CA LEU A 158 8.65 -16.10 25.92
C LEU A 158 9.35 -15.60 27.19
N ALA A 159 8.86 -14.49 27.74
CA ALA A 159 9.45 -13.88 28.93
C ALA A 159 9.40 -14.78 30.19
N SER A 160 8.54 -15.80 30.22
CA SER A 160 8.49 -16.83 31.25
C SER A 160 9.64 -17.85 31.16
N GLY A 161 10.40 -17.86 30.06
CA GLY A 161 11.37 -18.91 29.74
C GLY A 161 10.76 -20.11 29.02
N LEU A 162 9.44 -20.14 28.81
CA LEU A 162 8.79 -21.16 28.00
C LEU A 162 8.99 -20.92 26.50
N ILE A 163 8.97 -22.00 25.72
CA ILE A 163 9.01 -21.94 24.24
C ILE A 163 7.67 -22.43 23.73
N GLY A 164 6.94 -21.59 23.00
CA GLY A 164 5.62 -21.95 22.49
C GLY A 164 4.94 -20.83 21.72
N MET A 165 3.66 -21.04 21.39
CA MET A 165 2.81 -20.04 20.75
C MET A 165 2.39 -18.96 21.74
N GLY A 166 2.22 -17.73 21.25
CA GLY A 166 1.74 -16.60 22.06
C GLY A 166 2.59 -15.33 21.91
N ARG A 167 3.73 -15.40 21.23
CA ARG A 167 4.56 -14.24 20.94
C ARG A 167 3.85 -13.35 19.92
N MET A 168 3.81 -12.04 20.18
CA MET A 168 3.30 -11.08 19.19
C MET A 168 4.07 -11.22 17.88
N ALA A 169 3.34 -11.29 16.77
CA ALA A 169 3.91 -11.27 15.43
C ALA A 169 4.93 -10.13 15.27
N GLU A 170 6.01 -10.38 14.54
CA GLU A 170 7.02 -9.35 14.34
C GLU A 170 6.43 -8.14 13.58
N PRO A 171 6.83 -6.90 13.90
CA PRO A 171 6.28 -5.70 13.27
C PRO A 171 6.25 -5.73 11.72
N PRO A 172 7.28 -6.26 11.02
CA PRO A 172 7.22 -6.42 9.56
C PRO A 172 6.10 -7.35 9.08
N HIS A 173 5.77 -8.41 9.82
CA HIS A 173 4.68 -9.32 9.47
C HIS A 173 3.31 -8.65 9.67
N ILE A 174 3.13 -7.90 10.75
CA ILE A 174 1.91 -7.11 10.99
C ILE A 174 1.73 -6.06 9.89
N PHE A 175 2.81 -5.35 9.55
CA PHE A 175 2.83 -4.37 8.47
C PHE A 175 2.44 -5.00 7.12
N GLU A 176 3.03 -6.15 6.80
CA GLU A 176 2.73 -6.89 5.57
C GLU A 176 1.26 -7.35 5.53
N HIS A 177 0.70 -7.79 6.67
CA HIS A 177 -0.70 -8.19 6.76
C HIS A 177 -1.64 -7.05 6.36
N LEU A 178 -1.43 -5.84 6.90
CA LEU A 178 -2.23 -4.67 6.53
C LEU A 178 -1.99 -4.25 5.07
N ARG A 179 -0.74 -4.35 4.58
CA ARG A 179 -0.43 -4.05 3.18
C ARG A 179 -1.19 -4.97 2.22
N VAL A 180 -1.22 -6.27 2.50
CA VAL A 180 -1.98 -7.24 1.71
C VAL A 180 -3.47 -6.95 1.81
N TYR A 181 -3.98 -6.66 3.01
CA TYR A 181 -5.39 -6.32 3.23
C TYR A 181 -5.83 -5.14 2.36
N PHE A 182 -5.12 -4.01 2.40
CA PHE A 182 -5.49 -2.83 1.62
C PHE A 182 -5.34 -3.02 0.12
N ARG A 183 -4.38 -3.85 -0.32
CA ARG A 183 -4.24 -4.21 -1.74
C ARG A 183 -5.42 -5.05 -2.20
N GLN A 184 -5.84 -6.02 -1.39
CA GLN A 184 -6.94 -6.91 -1.73
C GLN A 184 -8.27 -6.17 -1.66
N ASN A 185 -8.52 -5.36 -0.64
CA ASN A 185 -9.79 -4.65 -0.45
C ASN A 185 -9.74 -3.20 -0.95
N GLY A 186 -8.91 -2.94 -1.95
CA GLY A 186 -8.79 -1.61 -2.56
C GLY A 186 -10.02 -1.23 -3.37
N PRO A 187 -10.29 0.08 -3.60
CA PRO A 187 -11.47 0.55 -4.31
C PRO A 187 -11.55 0.08 -5.78
N LEU A 188 -10.43 -0.35 -6.36
CA LEU A 188 -10.34 -0.89 -7.71
C LEU A 188 -10.11 -2.42 -7.71
N GLN A 189 -10.40 -3.10 -6.60
CA GLN A 189 -10.33 -4.56 -6.55
C GLN A 189 -11.14 -5.18 -7.70
N GLY A 190 -10.52 -6.14 -8.40
CA GLY A 190 -11.14 -6.86 -9.51
C GLY A 190 -11.23 -6.06 -10.82
N LYS A 191 -10.76 -4.81 -10.83
CA LYS A 191 -10.66 -4.00 -12.05
C LYS A 191 -9.36 -4.26 -12.79
N LYS A 192 -9.42 -4.22 -14.12
CA LYS A 192 -8.26 -4.28 -15.00
C LYS A 192 -7.95 -2.90 -15.57
N ALA A 193 -6.70 -2.49 -15.49
CA ALA A 193 -6.27 -1.17 -15.94
C ALA A 193 -5.12 -1.26 -16.94
N LEU A 194 -5.26 -0.56 -18.07
CA LEU A 194 -4.21 -0.32 -19.05
C LEU A 194 -3.68 1.11 -18.90
N VAL A 195 -2.36 1.26 -18.83
CA VAL A 195 -1.68 2.55 -18.85
C VAL A 195 -0.63 2.57 -19.95
N THR A 196 -0.64 3.57 -20.83
CA THR A 196 0.49 3.86 -21.73
C THR A 196 1.37 4.95 -21.12
N ALA A 197 2.69 4.81 -21.23
CA ALA A 197 3.64 5.77 -20.66
C ALA A 197 4.94 5.87 -21.46
N GLY A 198 5.65 6.98 -21.28
CA GLY A 198 6.95 7.22 -21.93
C GLY A 198 6.82 7.84 -23.33
N PRO A 199 7.94 8.12 -23.99
CA PRO A 199 7.95 8.58 -25.38
C PRO A 199 7.77 7.41 -26.34
N THR A 200 7.61 7.69 -27.63
CA THR A 200 7.90 6.72 -28.71
C THR A 200 9.06 7.24 -29.55
N TYR A 201 9.89 6.34 -30.06
CA TYR A 201 11.06 6.63 -30.88
C TYR A 201 10.84 6.04 -32.27
N GLU A 202 10.55 6.90 -33.23
CA GLU A 202 10.32 6.54 -34.64
C GLU A 202 11.67 6.52 -35.38
N PRO A 203 12.20 5.34 -35.76
CA PRO A 203 13.55 5.22 -36.29
C PRO A 203 13.66 5.90 -37.66
N ILE A 204 14.66 6.77 -37.82
CA ILE A 204 15.09 7.28 -39.13
C ILE A 204 16.08 6.28 -39.75
N ASP A 205 17.00 5.81 -38.92
CA ASP A 205 17.98 4.77 -39.22
C ASP A 205 18.39 4.06 -37.91
N PRO A 206 19.34 3.10 -37.90
CA PRO A 206 19.69 2.37 -36.67
C PRO A 206 20.33 3.23 -35.55
N VAL A 207 20.63 4.51 -35.82
CA VAL A 207 21.33 5.41 -34.90
C VAL A 207 20.44 6.59 -34.48
N ARG A 208 19.54 7.03 -35.36
CA ARG A 208 18.74 8.24 -35.20
C ARG A 208 17.26 7.91 -35.20
N PHE A 209 16.51 8.63 -34.39
CA PHE A 209 15.06 8.52 -34.29
C PHE A 209 14.43 9.90 -34.10
N ILE A 210 13.14 10.00 -34.39
CA ILE A 210 12.27 11.10 -34.00
C ILE A 210 11.55 10.67 -32.73
N GLY A 211 11.48 11.54 -31.72
CA GLY A 211 10.77 11.20 -30.49
C GLY A 211 10.63 12.38 -29.55
N ASN A 212 9.94 12.14 -28.44
CA ASN A 212 9.57 13.17 -27.49
C ASN A 212 10.44 13.11 -26.23
N HIS A 213 10.59 14.23 -25.52
CA HIS A 213 11.38 14.32 -24.28
C HIS A 213 10.68 13.74 -23.03
N SER A 214 9.70 12.85 -23.21
CA SER A 214 8.99 12.27 -22.07
C SER A 214 9.88 11.31 -21.30
N SER A 215 9.81 11.38 -19.97
CA SER A 215 10.50 10.43 -19.08
C SER A 215 9.65 9.20 -18.74
N GLY A 216 8.34 9.26 -19.00
CA GLY A 216 7.37 8.26 -18.57
C GLY A 216 6.99 8.30 -17.08
N LYS A 217 7.59 9.19 -16.27
CA LYS A 217 7.34 9.27 -14.81
C LYS A 217 5.87 9.37 -14.44
N MET A 218 5.10 10.19 -15.16
CA MET A 218 3.68 10.41 -14.88
C MET A 218 2.87 9.12 -15.08
N GLY A 219 2.98 8.47 -16.24
CA GLY A 219 2.25 7.22 -16.51
C GLY A 219 2.69 6.07 -15.58
N ILE A 220 3.98 5.98 -15.24
CA ILE A 220 4.46 5.01 -14.24
C ILE A 220 3.81 5.27 -12.87
N ALA A 221 3.76 6.52 -12.41
CA ALA A 221 3.14 6.87 -11.13
C ALA A 221 1.63 6.56 -11.11
N ILE A 222 0.92 6.78 -12.23
CA ILE A 222 -0.49 6.43 -12.36
C ILE A 222 -0.68 4.91 -12.31
N ALA A 223 0.13 4.14 -13.04
CA ALA A 223 0.09 2.68 -12.98
C ALA A 223 0.34 2.15 -11.56
N GLU A 224 1.30 2.74 -10.84
CA GLU A 224 1.52 2.42 -9.43
C GLU A 224 0.32 2.73 -8.55
N ALA A 225 -0.33 3.88 -8.72
CA ALA A 225 -1.50 4.26 -7.95
C ALA A 225 -2.71 3.33 -8.22
N LEU A 226 -2.94 2.94 -9.48
CA LEU A 226 -3.99 2.00 -9.86
C LEU A 226 -3.75 0.61 -9.24
N ALA A 227 -2.51 0.11 -9.32
CA ALA A 227 -2.14 -1.17 -8.72
C ALA A 227 -2.25 -1.13 -7.18
N GLN A 228 -1.89 -0.01 -6.54
CA GLN A 228 -2.08 0.19 -5.10
C GLN A 228 -3.55 0.23 -4.70
N ALA A 229 -4.41 0.78 -5.55
CA ALA A 229 -5.85 0.81 -5.36
C ALA A 229 -6.53 -0.56 -5.63
N GLY A 230 -5.77 -1.59 -6.01
CA GLY A 230 -6.24 -2.97 -6.18
C GLY A 230 -6.50 -3.39 -7.63
N ALA A 231 -6.22 -2.54 -8.62
CA ALA A 231 -6.42 -2.88 -10.03
C ALA A 231 -5.31 -3.81 -10.56
N ALA A 232 -5.68 -4.83 -11.31
CA ALA A 232 -4.75 -5.59 -12.14
C ALA A 232 -4.25 -4.70 -13.28
N THR A 233 -3.02 -4.19 -13.14
CA THR A 233 -2.52 -3.10 -13.99
C THR A 233 -1.48 -3.59 -14.99
N THR A 234 -1.70 -3.29 -16.27
CA THR A 234 -0.75 -3.45 -17.37
C THR A 234 -0.23 -2.08 -17.81
N LEU A 235 1.09 -1.94 -17.83
CA LEU A 235 1.81 -0.73 -18.24
C LEU A 235 2.53 -1.00 -19.56
N ILE A 236 2.09 -0.33 -20.63
CA ILE A 236 2.80 -0.29 -21.91
C ILE A 236 3.76 0.89 -21.87
N LEU A 237 5.05 0.59 -21.78
CA LEU A 237 6.10 1.56 -21.51
C LEU A 237 7.02 1.72 -22.72
N GLY A 238 6.99 2.92 -23.30
CA GLY A 238 7.95 3.36 -24.30
C GLY A 238 9.38 3.50 -23.74
N PRO A 239 10.35 3.98 -24.54
CA PRO A 239 11.74 4.08 -24.12
C PRO A 239 11.94 4.92 -22.85
N SER A 240 12.32 4.25 -21.76
CA SER A 240 12.63 4.88 -20.47
C SER A 240 13.61 4.00 -19.70
N LYS A 241 14.47 4.62 -18.88
CA LYS A 241 15.31 3.88 -17.91
C LYS A 241 14.56 3.53 -16.64
N LEU A 242 13.34 4.05 -16.48
CA LEU A 242 12.50 3.82 -15.32
C LEU A 242 11.66 2.55 -15.48
N ALA A 243 11.23 2.02 -14.35
CA ALA A 243 10.28 0.93 -14.24
C ALA A 243 9.41 1.18 -12.99
N PRO A 244 8.16 0.71 -12.96
CA PRO A 244 7.38 0.72 -11.73
C PRO A 244 8.07 -0.09 -10.65
N ALA A 245 7.95 0.36 -9.40
CA ALA A 245 8.51 -0.34 -8.25
C ALA A 245 7.61 -1.47 -7.74
N ASN A 246 6.32 -1.48 -8.12
CA ASN A 246 5.40 -2.56 -7.79
C ASN A 246 5.61 -3.74 -8.76
N PRO A 247 6.10 -4.91 -8.28
CA PRO A 247 6.35 -6.08 -9.13
C PRO A 247 5.06 -6.74 -9.65
N GLY A 248 3.90 -6.39 -9.11
CA GLY A 248 2.60 -6.87 -9.57
C GLY A 248 2.07 -6.15 -10.81
N ILE A 249 2.75 -5.12 -11.31
CA ILE A 249 2.39 -4.44 -12.56
C ILE A 249 3.01 -5.23 -13.72
N GLN A 250 2.18 -5.66 -14.67
CA GLN A 250 2.66 -6.27 -15.91
C GLN A 250 3.22 -5.17 -16.81
N VAL A 251 4.51 -5.23 -17.13
CA VAL A 251 5.16 -4.22 -17.98
C VAL A 251 5.44 -4.80 -19.35
N GLU A 252 4.91 -4.17 -20.39
CA GLU A 252 5.22 -4.44 -21.78
C GLU A 252 6.03 -3.28 -22.34
N ARG A 253 7.24 -3.55 -22.86
CA ARG A 253 8.11 -2.50 -23.39
C ARG A 253 7.97 -2.42 -24.90
N VAL A 254 7.81 -1.19 -25.40
CA VAL A 254 7.67 -0.88 -26.81
C VAL A 254 8.64 0.25 -27.19
N GLN A 255 8.91 0.41 -28.48
CA GLN A 255 9.77 1.46 -29.01
C GLN A 255 8.98 2.48 -29.83
N THR A 256 8.14 2.00 -30.76
CA THR A 256 7.44 2.85 -31.73
C THR A 256 5.98 3.12 -31.35
N ALA A 257 5.38 4.13 -31.96
CA ALA A 257 3.96 4.42 -31.85
C ALA A 257 3.10 3.23 -32.32
N GLN A 258 3.53 2.55 -33.39
CA GLN A 258 2.82 1.39 -33.93
C GLN A 258 2.85 0.20 -32.95
N GLU A 259 4.02 -0.13 -32.38
CA GLU A 259 4.13 -1.18 -31.35
C GLU A 259 3.27 -0.86 -30.12
N MET A 260 3.28 0.40 -29.68
CA MET A 260 2.44 0.85 -28.55
C MET A 260 0.96 0.69 -28.85
N TYR A 261 0.53 1.05 -30.07
CA TYR A 261 -0.84 0.87 -30.52
C TYR A 261 -1.24 -0.60 -30.56
N ASP A 262 -0.43 -1.47 -31.16
CA ASP A 262 -0.74 -2.88 -31.31
C ASP A 262 -0.83 -3.58 -29.95
N ALA A 263 0.11 -3.30 -29.04
CA ALA A 263 0.09 -3.78 -27.67
C ALA A 263 -1.17 -3.30 -26.92
N ALA A 264 -1.52 -2.02 -27.03
CA ALA A 264 -2.68 -1.46 -26.36
C ALA A 264 -3.98 -2.06 -26.88
N LYS A 265 -4.12 -2.14 -28.21
CA LYS A 265 -5.29 -2.68 -28.90
C LYS A 265 -5.53 -4.16 -28.56
N ALA A 266 -4.47 -4.95 -28.47
CA ALA A 266 -4.56 -6.38 -28.20
C ALA A 266 -5.27 -6.69 -26.87
N ILE A 267 -5.12 -5.81 -25.87
CA ILE A 267 -5.69 -6.02 -24.53
C ILE A 267 -6.83 -5.06 -24.17
N HIS A 268 -7.04 -3.99 -24.94
CA HIS A 268 -7.99 -2.92 -24.66
C HIS A 268 -9.40 -3.42 -24.30
N ALA A 269 -9.96 -4.34 -25.10
CA ALA A 269 -11.32 -4.83 -24.94
C ALA A 269 -11.58 -5.55 -23.60
N GLN A 270 -10.54 -5.89 -22.85
CA GLN A 270 -10.63 -6.58 -21.55
C GLN A 270 -10.36 -5.65 -20.36
N GLN A 271 -10.15 -4.35 -20.59
CA GLN A 271 -9.80 -3.40 -19.54
C GLN A 271 -11.04 -2.63 -19.06
N ASP A 272 -11.11 -2.37 -17.76
CA ASP A 272 -12.11 -1.47 -17.17
C ASP A 272 -11.66 -0.01 -17.21
N ILE A 273 -10.34 0.23 -17.19
CA ILE A 273 -9.72 1.55 -17.07
C ILE A 273 -8.61 1.67 -18.10
N CYS A 274 -8.63 2.74 -18.91
CA CYS A 274 -7.57 3.04 -19.87
C CYS A 274 -7.02 4.45 -19.61
N VAL A 275 -5.72 4.55 -19.33
CA VAL A 275 -5.00 5.82 -19.14
C VAL A 275 -3.94 5.97 -20.23
N LEU A 276 -4.17 6.91 -21.14
CA LEU A 276 -3.29 7.14 -22.28
C LEU A 276 -2.32 8.31 -21.97
N ALA A 277 -1.28 8.03 -21.20
CA ALA A 277 -0.34 9.03 -20.68
C ALA A 277 1.02 9.04 -21.42
N ALA A 278 1.17 8.25 -22.48
CA ALA A 278 2.36 8.26 -23.33
C ALA A 278 2.45 9.54 -24.16
N ALA A 279 3.68 10.00 -24.39
CA ALA A 279 3.98 11.06 -25.36
C ALA A 279 4.32 10.41 -26.70
N VAL A 280 3.27 10.00 -27.42
CA VAL A 280 3.37 9.36 -28.73
C VAL A 280 3.82 10.40 -29.76
N ALA A 281 4.76 10.04 -30.64
CA ALA A 281 5.17 10.90 -31.75
C ALA A 281 4.02 11.02 -32.77
N ASP A 282 3.70 12.23 -33.23
CA ASP A 282 2.62 12.47 -34.21
C ASP A 282 2.97 12.02 -35.63
N TYR A 283 4.27 11.91 -35.92
CA TYR A 283 4.81 11.59 -37.24
C TYR A 283 5.96 10.59 -37.15
N ALA A 284 6.03 9.69 -38.12
CA ALA A 284 7.11 8.72 -38.30
C ALA A 284 7.73 8.83 -39.70
N PRO A 285 9.02 8.50 -39.89
CA PRO A 285 9.64 8.45 -41.21
C PRO A 285 8.90 7.50 -42.17
N ALA A 286 8.59 7.98 -43.38
CA ALA A 286 7.90 7.18 -44.40
C ALA A 286 8.71 5.99 -44.90
N ALA A 287 10.03 6.12 -44.95
CA ALA A 287 10.95 5.07 -45.35
C ALA A 287 12.16 5.03 -44.40
N PRO A 288 12.06 4.34 -43.25
CA PRO A 288 13.18 4.18 -42.34
C PRO A 288 14.31 3.39 -43.02
N SER A 289 15.56 3.84 -42.86
CA SER A 289 16.72 3.16 -43.45
C SER A 289 17.22 2.03 -42.57
N ALA A 290 17.49 0.86 -43.13
CA ALA A 290 18.10 -0.26 -42.40
C ALA A 290 19.61 -0.03 -42.12
N GLN A 291 20.23 0.96 -42.77
CA GLN A 291 21.64 1.31 -42.58
C GLN A 291 21.78 2.77 -42.16
N LYS A 292 22.86 3.09 -41.43
CA LYS A 292 23.19 4.47 -41.07
C LYS A 292 23.30 5.32 -42.33
N ILE A 293 22.42 6.32 -42.46
CA ILE A 293 22.41 7.21 -43.63
C ILE A 293 23.73 7.98 -43.64
N LYS A 294 24.53 7.79 -44.69
CA LYS A 294 25.84 8.43 -44.84
C LYS A 294 25.65 9.95 -44.97
N LYS A 295 26.62 10.71 -44.48
CA LYS A 295 26.63 12.17 -44.63
C LYS A 295 27.01 12.51 -46.08
N THR A 296 26.00 12.62 -46.94
CA THR A 296 26.14 13.00 -48.35
C THR A 296 25.40 14.31 -48.59
N GLY A 297 26.14 15.39 -48.89
CA GLY A 297 25.58 16.74 -49.06
C GLY A 297 25.46 17.56 -47.76
N ASP A 298 25.00 18.81 -47.91
CA ASP A 298 24.89 19.78 -46.80
C ASP A 298 23.58 19.68 -46.02
N THR A 299 22.54 19.04 -46.58
CA THR A 299 21.21 18.93 -45.98
C THR A 299 20.67 17.50 -46.05
N LEU A 300 19.77 17.15 -45.13
CA LEU A 300 19.03 15.89 -45.10
C LEU A 300 17.53 16.21 -45.04
N ALA A 301 16.77 15.76 -46.03
CA ALA A 301 15.31 15.85 -46.05
C ALA A 301 14.71 14.51 -45.59
N LEU A 302 13.70 14.56 -44.73
CA LEU A 302 12.96 13.40 -44.24
C LEU A 302 11.48 13.57 -44.60
N GLU A 303 10.93 12.61 -45.32
CA GLU A 303 9.49 12.51 -45.54
C GLU A 303 8.85 11.76 -44.37
N LEU A 304 7.78 12.33 -43.81
CA LEU A 304 7.09 11.81 -42.63
C LEU A 304 5.62 11.53 -42.94
N HIS A 305 5.07 10.45 -42.36
CA HIS A 305 3.63 10.18 -42.35
C HIS A 305 3.09 10.29 -40.92
N LYS A 306 1.78 10.52 -40.79
CA LYS A 306 1.10 10.58 -39.49
C LYS A 306 1.04 9.20 -38.85
N THR A 307 1.37 9.14 -37.55
CA THR A 307 1.20 7.92 -36.76
C THR A 307 -0.28 7.68 -36.42
N VAL A 308 -0.58 6.50 -35.90
CA VAL A 308 -1.93 6.16 -35.44
C VAL A 308 -2.23 6.95 -34.16
N ASP A 309 -3.35 7.67 -34.15
CA ASP A 309 -3.87 8.27 -32.93
C ASP A 309 -4.46 7.18 -32.03
N ILE A 310 -3.67 6.77 -31.03
CA ILE A 310 -4.05 5.72 -30.08
C ILE A 310 -5.30 6.12 -29.29
N ALA A 311 -5.42 7.38 -28.89
CA ALA A 311 -6.55 7.84 -28.07
C ALA A 311 -7.85 7.86 -28.86
N ALA A 312 -7.82 8.40 -30.08
CA ALA A 312 -8.97 8.37 -30.97
C ALA A 312 -9.36 6.93 -31.35
N SER A 313 -8.38 6.05 -31.56
CA SER A 313 -8.64 4.67 -31.99
C SER A 313 -9.20 3.78 -30.89
N LEU A 314 -8.77 3.96 -29.64
CA LEU A 314 -9.24 3.16 -28.51
C LEU A 314 -10.51 3.72 -27.86
N GLY A 315 -10.78 5.03 -28.03
CA GLY A 315 -11.97 5.69 -27.50
C GLY A 315 -13.20 5.63 -28.40
N ALA A 316 -13.08 5.09 -29.62
CA ALA A 316 -14.18 4.91 -30.57
C ALA A 316 -14.97 3.62 -30.30
#